data_AF-A0AA97AJ12-F1
#
_entry.id   AF-A0AA97AJ12-F1
#
_cell.length_a   1.000
_cell.length_b   1.000
_cell.length_c   1.000
_cell.angle_alpha   90.00
_cell.angle_beta   90.00
_cell.angle_gamma   90.00
#
_symmetry.space_group_name_H-M   'P 1'
#
loop_
_entity.id
_entity.type
_entity.pdbx_description
1 polymer ?
#
loop_
_entity_poly.entity_id
_entity_poly.type
_entity_poly.pdbx_seq_one_letter_code
_entity_poly.pdbx_strand_id
1 'polypeptide(L)'
;MKKQALIGALAMGAMTVGSLLQTTSSASAATVGTTTTNCDFAGATICTNVLNGNDSLSDLNSIDDSPFSNYEWEFLSKINAPNTTPDEGIADTFKLTYNGGPDDSTSGTWEILLQNIINNKSPFVLAMKAGGGHAYNFFDGTVFSGNWDTDRFLNPKGISQGISHATLYTPKDFQPIPTPALLPGLIGMGLAAMRKKKQAAEVTQEV
;
A
#
# COMPACT_ATOMS: atom_id res chain seq x y z
N MET A 1 20.13 -70.86 40.76
CA MET A 1 18.83 -70.70 41.45
C MET A 1 18.65 -69.20 41.73
N LYS A 2 17.62 -68.54 41.15
CA LYS A 2 16.49 -67.88 41.86
C LYS A 2 16.98 -66.96 43.02
N LYS A 3 16.78 -65.63 43.07
CA LYS A 3 15.55 -64.83 42.89
C LYS A 3 15.87 -63.32 42.95
N GLN A 4 14.92 -62.53 42.43
CA GLN A 4 14.81 -61.08 42.35
C GLN A 4 14.58 -60.36 43.71
N ALA A 5 14.90 -59.06 43.76
CA ALA A 5 14.15 -57.93 44.36
C ALA A 5 15.04 -56.67 44.21
N LEU A 6 14.83 -55.71 43.30
CA LEU A 6 13.74 -54.72 43.13
C LEU A 6 13.31 -54.00 44.42
N ILE A 7 14.00 -52.90 44.75
CA ILE A 7 13.46 -51.80 45.56
C ILE A 7 13.86 -50.50 44.87
N GLY A 8 12.86 -49.79 44.35
CA GLY A 8 12.98 -48.43 43.86
C GLY A 8 12.88 -47.41 45.00
N ALA A 9 13.43 -46.22 44.77
CA ALA A 9 13.05 -45.03 45.50
C ALA A 9 13.00 -43.85 44.52
N LEU A 10 11.87 -43.15 44.57
CA LEU A 10 11.45 -42.04 43.73
C LEU A 10 12.49 -40.90 43.67
N ALA A 11 12.79 -40.44 42.46
CA ALA A 11 13.36 -39.12 42.22
C ALA A 11 12.22 -38.09 42.21
N MET A 12 12.19 -37.19 43.20
CA MET A 12 11.34 -36.00 43.20
C MET A 12 11.96 -34.97 42.26
N GLY A 13 11.44 -34.88 41.03
CA GLY A 13 11.73 -33.77 40.12
C GLY A 13 10.92 -32.54 40.53
N ALA A 14 11.61 -31.49 40.97
CA ALA A 14 11.02 -30.17 41.12
C ALA A 14 10.71 -29.60 39.72
N MET A 15 9.44 -29.42 39.40
CA MET A 15 9.02 -28.64 38.23
C MET A 15 9.11 -27.15 38.58
N THR A 16 10.19 -26.51 38.14
CA THR A 16 10.32 -25.07 38.15
C THR A 16 9.42 -24.50 37.05
N VAL A 17 8.30 -23.89 37.44
CA VAL A 17 7.44 -23.14 36.52
C VAL A 17 8.17 -21.84 36.19
N GLY A 18 8.82 -21.81 35.02
CA GLY A 18 9.37 -20.57 34.47
C GLY A 18 8.21 -19.65 34.08
N SER A 19 7.93 -18.64 34.89
CA SER A 19 7.04 -17.55 34.52
C SER A 19 7.67 -16.79 33.34
N LEU A 20 7.01 -16.87 32.18
CA LEU A 20 7.32 -16.03 31.03
C LEU A 20 7.09 -14.56 31.46
N LEU A 21 8.16 -13.82 31.72
CA LEU A 21 8.10 -12.37 31.81
C LEU A 21 7.77 -11.86 30.41
N GLN A 22 6.48 -11.63 30.17
CA GLN A 22 6.00 -10.87 29.04
C GLN A 22 6.37 -9.41 29.32
N THR A 23 7.52 -8.98 28.83
CA THR A 23 7.85 -7.56 28.72
C THR A 23 6.82 -6.92 27.79
N THR A 24 5.79 -6.31 28.39
CA THR A 24 4.92 -5.37 27.69
C THR A 24 5.79 -4.17 27.33
N SER A 25 6.33 -4.18 26.11
CA SER A 25 6.79 -2.96 25.47
C SER A 25 5.60 -2.02 25.52
N SER A 26 5.71 -0.91 26.25
CA SER A 26 4.76 0.19 26.18
C SER A 26 4.80 0.69 24.74
N ALA A 27 3.90 0.19 23.91
CA ALA A 27 3.58 0.85 22.66
C ALA A 27 3.09 2.23 23.07
N SER A 28 3.87 3.26 22.77
CA SER A 28 3.31 4.61 22.68
C SER A 28 2.11 4.46 21.76
N ALA A 29 0.92 4.68 22.31
CA ALA A 29 -0.26 4.86 21.50
C ALA A 29 0.07 6.04 20.59
N ALA A 30 0.43 5.74 19.34
CA ALA A 30 0.45 6.72 18.30
C ALA A 30 -0.94 7.36 18.35
N THR A 31 -0.96 8.67 18.59
CA THR A 31 -2.15 9.47 18.38
C THR A 31 -2.57 9.17 16.95
N VAL A 32 -3.64 8.38 16.80
CA VAL A 32 -4.26 8.13 15.51
C VAL A 32 -4.66 9.51 15.00
N GLY A 33 -3.87 10.06 14.07
CA GLY A 33 -4.27 11.19 13.26
C GLY A 33 -5.65 10.85 12.73
N THR A 34 -6.61 11.74 12.94
CA THR A 34 -8.01 11.54 12.58
C THR A 34 -8.11 11.14 11.12
N THR A 35 -8.27 9.85 10.84
CA THR A 35 -8.59 9.29 9.53
C THR A 35 -9.96 9.83 9.13
N THR A 36 -9.99 10.87 8.30
CA THR A 36 -11.23 11.35 7.70
C THR A 36 -11.68 10.33 6.67
N THR A 37 -12.80 9.65 6.89
CA THR A 37 -13.43 8.70 5.96
C THR A 37 -14.05 9.37 4.72
N ASN A 38 -13.59 10.56 4.34
CA ASN A 38 -14.09 11.34 3.22
C ASN A 38 -12.90 11.98 2.49
N CYS A 39 -12.16 11.15 1.78
CA CYS A 39 -11.02 11.58 0.99
C CYS A 39 -11.46 12.09 -0.38
N ASP A 40 -10.69 13.02 -0.96
CA ASP A 40 -11.08 13.71 -2.20
C ASP A 40 -11.03 12.78 -3.41
N PHE A 41 -10.27 11.69 -3.30
CA PHE A 41 -10.20 10.63 -4.28
C PHE A 41 -10.73 9.33 -3.68
N ALA A 42 -11.77 8.77 -4.30
CA ALA A 42 -12.33 7.49 -3.90
C ALA A 42 -11.27 6.38 -4.05
N GLY A 43 -11.15 5.54 -3.02
CA GLY A 43 -10.14 4.48 -2.96
C GLY A 43 -8.86 4.87 -2.19
N ALA A 44 -8.70 6.13 -1.80
CA ALA A 44 -7.63 6.53 -0.91
C ALA A 44 -7.81 5.85 0.46
N THR A 45 -6.72 5.32 1.01
CA THR A 45 -6.72 4.66 2.33
C THR A 45 -6.80 5.70 3.45
N ILE A 46 -6.16 6.85 3.25
CA ILE A 46 -6.06 7.95 4.20
C ILE A 46 -5.78 9.24 3.45
N CYS A 47 -6.23 10.36 4.00
CA CYS A 47 -5.99 11.68 3.46
C CYS A 47 -5.76 12.69 4.56
N THR A 48 -5.07 13.76 4.22
CA THR A 48 -4.88 14.90 5.12
C THR A 48 -6.15 15.74 5.20
N ASN A 49 -6.20 16.63 6.20
CA ASN A 49 -7.07 17.78 6.17
C ASN A 49 -6.72 18.70 4.98
N VAL A 50 -7.64 19.60 4.63
CA VAL A 50 -7.38 20.68 3.67
C VAL A 50 -6.41 21.69 4.30
N LEU A 51 -5.28 21.87 3.66
CA LEU A 51 -4.22 22.81 4.00
C LEU A 51 -4.31 24.05 3.12
N ASN A 52 -3.92 25.21 3.64
CA ASN A 52 -3.91 26.45 2.86
C ASN A 52 -2.73 26.49 1.90
N GLY A 53 -2.91 27.10 0.74
CA GLY A 53 -1.84 27.34 -0.24
C GLY A 53 -1.79 26.30 -1.35
N ASN A 54 -0.59 26.05 -1.88
CA ASN A 54 -0.33 25.09 -2.93
C ASN A 54 0.29 23.83 -2.35
N ASP A 55 0.04 22.69 -2.97
CA ASP A 55 0.78 21.48 -2.63
C ASP A 55 2.25 21.62 -3.03
N SER A 56 3.12 21.02 -2.22
CA SER A 56 4.54 20.91 -2.53
C SER A 56 5.12 19.58 -2.07
N LEU A 57 6.24 19.18 -2.68
CA LEU A 57 6.96 17.99 -2.25
C LEU A 57 7.53 18.14 -0.82
N SER A 58 7.96 19.35 -0.46
CA SER A 58 8.44 19.63 0.89
C SER A 58 7.35 19.48 1.93
N ASP A 59 6.13 19.95 1.64
CA ASP A 59 5.01 19.82 2.56
C ASP A 59 4.64 18.35 2.75
N LEU A 60 4.54 17.58 1.65
CA LEU A 60 4.28 16.14 1.69
C LEU A 60 5.29 15.39 2.55
N ASN A 61 6.59 15.61 2.34
CA ASN A 61 7.66 14.97 3.09
C ASN A 61 7.78 15.47 4.55
N SER A 62 7.05 16.52 4.92
CA SER A 62 6.98 17.02 6.30
C SER A 62 5.82 16.44 7.11
N ILE A 63 4.91 15.67 6.47
CA ILE A 63 3.77 15.04 7.14
C ILE A 63 4.28 13.89 8.02
N ASP A 64 4.32 14.13 9.33
CA ASP A 64 4.69 13.14 10.36
C ASP A 64 3.48 12.30 10.81
N ASP A 65 2.72 11.79 9.84
CA ASP A 65 1.60 10.88 10.08
C ASP A 65 1.74 9.64 9.20
N SER A 66 1.54 8.47 9.80
CA SER A 66 1.59 7.21 9.05
C SER A 66 0.34 7.09 8.19
N PRO A 67 0.45 6.70 6.91
CA PRO A 67 1.62 6.12 6.24
C PRO A 67 2.46 7.11 5.43
N PHE A 68 2.16 8.41 5.45
CA PHE A 68 2.92 9.41 4.68
C PHE A 68 4.39 9.45 5.10
N SER A 69 4.69 9.39 6.40
CA SER A 69 6.08 9.42 6.91
C SER A 69 6.87 8.12 6.69
N ASN A 70 6.24 7.05 6.18
CA ASN A 70 6.93 5.78 5.93
C ASN A 70 7.80 5.79 4.66
N TYR A 71 7.66 6.83 3.82
CA TYR A 71 8.32 6.93 2.52
C TYR A 71 8.97 8.30 2.34
N GLU A 72 10.13 8.34 1.67
CA GLU A 72 10.59 9.57 1.04
C GLU A 72 9.89 9.69 -0.32
N TRP A 73 9.04 10.69 -0.47
CA TRP A 73 8.29 10.92 -1.69
C TRP A 73 9.11 11.68 -2.72
N GLU A 74 8.80 11.46 -3.99
CA GLU A 74 9.27 12.23 -5.13
C GLU A 74 8.10 12.64 -6.03
N PHE A 75 8.28 13.75 -6.73
CA PHE A 75 7.33 14.23 -7.73
C PHE A 75 7.38 13.35 -8.98
N LEU A 76 6.22 12.92 -9.46
CA LEU A 76 6.13 12.17 -10.72
C LEU A 76 5.42 12.96 -11.82
N SER A 77 4.24 13.53 -11.53
CA SER A 77 3.43 14.17 -12.57
C SER A 77 2.43 15.18 -12.00
N LYS A 78 2.01 16.13 -12.83
CA LYS A 78 1.01 17.15 -12.47
C LYS A 78 0.09 17.45 -13.64
N ILE A 79 -1.20 17.53 -13.34
CA ILE A 79 -2.24 17.93 -14.29
C ILE A 79 -2.85 19.24 -13.78
N ASN A 80 -2.72 20.30 -14.58
CA ASN A 80 -3.44 21.54 -14.33
C ASN A 80 -4.89 21.40 -14.83
N ALA A 81 -5.85 21.78 -14.01
CA ALA A 81 -7.27 21.64 -14.27
C ALA A 81 -8.03 22.95 -13.94
N PRO A 82 -9.16 23.23 -14.59
CA PRO A 82 -9.55 22.64 -15.88
C PRO A 82 -8.48 22.97 -16.94
N ASN A 83 -8.12 22.00 -17.77
CA ASN A 83 -7.16 22.19 -18.86
C ASN A 83 -7.85 22.92 -20.04
N THR A 84 -7.08 23.32 -21.06
CA THR A 84 -7.62 23.87 -22.33
C THR A 84 -8.50 22.88 -23.09
N THR A 85 -8.48 21.60 -22.71
CA THR A 85 -9.37 20.55 -23.20
C THR A 85 -10.61 20.45 -22.30
N PRO A 86 -11.81 20.56 -22.89
CA PRO A 86 -13.04 20.19 -22.20
C PRO A 86 -12.89 18.76 -21.67
N ASP A 87 -13.36 18.56 -20.44
CA ASP A 87 -13.58 17.26 -19.79
C ASP A 87 -12.35 16.45 -19.36
N GLU A 88 -11.12 16.77 -19.80
CA GLU A 88 -9.92 15.96 -19.45
C GLU A 88 -8.60 16.75 -19.32
N GLY A 89 -7.79 16.35 -18.34
CA GLY A 89 -6.36 16.61 -18.27
C GLY A 89 -5.59 15.28 -18.27
N ILE A 90 -4.52 15.20 -19.07
CA ILE A 90 -3.69 14.00 -19.18
C ILE A 90 -2.22 14.39 -19.09
N ALA A 91 -1.48 13.62 -18.30
CA ALA A 91 -0.03 13.55 -18.34
C ALA A 91 0.39 12.09 -18.53
N ASP A 92 1.63 11.82 -18.97
CA ASP A 92 2.10 10.49 -19.41
C ASP A 92 1.83 9.34 -18.42
N THR A 93 1.67 9.65 -17.12
CA THR A 93 1.51 8.68 -16.04
C THR A 93 0.15 8.74 -15.33
N PHE A 94 -0.66 9.75 -15.60
CA PHE A 94 -1.84 10.10 -14.79
C PHE A 94 -2.89 10.77 -15.68
N LYS A 95 -4.15 10.38 -15.52
CA LYS A 95 -5.31 10.97 -16.17
C LYS A 95 -6.29 11.47 -15.12
N LEU A 96 -6.84 12.65 -15.37
CA LEU A 96 -7.90 13.27 -14.60
C LEU A 96 -9.01 13.74 -15.55
N THR A 97 -10.21 13.23 -15.36
CA THR A 97 -11.43 13.61 -16.08
C THR A 97 -12.28 14.47 -15.15
N TYR A 98 -13.02 15.45 -15.65
CA TYR A 98 -13.99 16.22 -14.87
C TYR A 98 -15.40 16.06 -15.45
N ASN A 99 -16.40 16.05 -14.58
CA ASN A 99 -17.80 16.03 -14.96
C ASN A 99 -18.25 17.45 -15.30
N GLY A 100 -18.80 17.68 -16.49
CA GLY A 100 -19.30 19.00 -16.88
C GLY A 100 -18.22 19.89 -17.50
N GLY A 101 -18.59 21.15 -17.79
CA GLY A 101 -17.68 22.10 -18.43
C GLY A 101 -16.56 22.59 -17.50
N PRO A 102 -15.59 23.38 -18.00
CA PRO A 102 -14.48 23.93 -17.20
C PRO A 102 -14.95 24.67 -15.94
N ASP A 103 -16.12 25.30 -16.00
CA ASP A 103 -16.75 26.05 -14.90
C ASP A 103 -17.40 25.15 -13.83
N ASP A 104 -17.50 23.84 -14.08
CA ASP A 104 -18.13 22.83 -13.20
C ASP A 104 -17.12 21.72 -12.80
N SER A 105 -15.86 22.10 -12.63
CA SER A 105 -14.74 21.20 -12.34
C SER A 105 -14.68 20.75 -10.87
N THR A 106 -15.81 20.41 -10.25
CA THR A 106 -15.89 20.04 -8.83
C THR A 106 -15.90 18.53 -8.58
N SER A 107 -16.09 17.72 -9.62
CA SER A 107 -16.06 16.26 -9.52
C SER A 107 -15.60 15.62 -10.83
N GLY A 108 -15.24 14.33 -10.78
CA GLY A 108 -14.84 13.60 -11.98
C GLY A 108 -14.27 12.22 -11.70
N THR A 109 -13.41 11.75 -12.61
CA THR A 109 -12.72 10.47 -12.50
C THR A 109 -11.21 10.63 -12.59
N TRP A 110 -10.47 9.66 -12.08
CA TRP A 110 -9.01 9.63 -12.10
C TRP A 110 -8.51 8.23 -12.47
N GLU A 111 -7.32 8.17 -13.07
CA GLU A 111 -6.66 6.92 -13.44
C GLU A 111 -5.13 7.08 -13.45
N ILE A 112 -4.41 6.13 -12.87
CA ILE A 112 -2.96 5.99 -13.01
C ILE A 112 -2.68 5.17 -14.28
N LEU A 113 -1.93 5.75 -15.21
CA LEU A 113 -1.60 5.12 -16.49
C LEU A 113 -0.25 4.39 -16.44
N LEU A 114 0.61 4.73 -15.47
CA LEU A 114 1.96 4.20 -15.38
C LEU A 114 1.97 2.73 -14.94
N GLN A 115 2.22 1.84 -15.90
CA GLN A 115 2.24 0.39 -15.70
C GLN A 115 3.21 -0.07 -14.62
N ASN A 116 4.31 0.64 -14.38
CA ASN A 116 5.26 0.27 -13.32
C ASN A 116 4.65 0.43 -11.91
N ILE A 117 3.82 1.44 -11.68
CA ILE A 117 3.10 1.61 -10.41
C ILE A 117 2.06 0.50 -10.27
N ILE A 118 1.30 0.25 -11.35
CA ILE A 118 0.21 -0.73 -11.39
C ILE A 118 0.72 -2.16 -11.17
N ASN A 119 1.73 -2.57 -11.95
CA ASN A 119 2.25 -3.94 -11.94
C ASN A 119 2.94 -4.28 -10.62
N ASN A 120 3.58 -3.30 -9.98
CA ASN A 120 4.28 -3.50 -8.72
C ASN A 120 3.41 -3.23 -7.49
N LYS A 121 2.16 -2.81 -7.67
CA LYS A 121 1.25 -2.41 -6.59
C LYS A 121 1.90 -1.41 -5.64
N SER A 122 2.63 -0.45 -6.21
CA SER A 122 3.38 0.54 -5.43
C SER A 122 2.41 1.52 -4.77
N PRO A 123 2.65 1.92 -3.51
CA PRO A 123 1.90 3.00 -2.91
C PRO A 123 2.21 4.32 -3.63
N PHE A 124 1.25 5.23 -3.62
CA PHE A 124 1.38 6.55 -4.24
C PHE A 124 0.52 7.56 -3.50
N VAL A 125 0.79 8.84 -3.75
CA VAL A 125 0.00 9.95 -3.20
C VAL A 125 -0.54 10.81 -4.34
N LEU A 126 -1.83 11.10 -4.28
CA LEU A 126 -2.47 12.13 -5.10
C LEU A 126 -2.72 13.36 -4.23
N ALA A 127 -2.12 14.49 -4.58
CA ALA A 127 -2.50 15.78 -4.03
C ALA A 127 -3.58 16.40 -4.91
N MET A 128 -4.65 16.91 -4.29
CA MET A 128 -5.65 17.75 -4.93
C MET A 128 -5.47 19.18 -4.48
N LYS A 129 -5.44 20.13 -5.42
CA LYS A 129 -5.60 21.55 -5.12
C LYS A 129 -6.91 22.05 -5.70
N ALA A 130 -7.74 22.66 -4.87
CA ALA A 130 -8.94 23.37 -5.29
C ALA A 130 -9.10 24.68 -4.50
N GLY A 131 -9.46 25.76 -5.21
CA GLY A 131 -9.50 27.11 -4.65
C GLY A 131 -8.21 27.50 -3.89
N GLY A 132 -8.38 27.95 -2.64
CA GLY A 132 -7.29 28.41 -1.78
C GLY A 132 -6.51 27.30 -1.04
N GLY A 133 -6.90 26.03 -1.17
CA GLY A 133 -6.33 24.94 -0.38
C GLY A 133 -5.92 23.71 -1.19
N HIS A 134 -5.27 22.77 -0.51
CA HIS A 134 -4.87 21.47 -1.05
C HIS A 134 -4.97 20.36 0.01
N ALA A 135 -5.01 19.10 -0.41
CA ALA A 135 -4.93 17.94 0.48
C ALA A 135 -4.21 16.78 -0.21
N TYR A 136 -3.59 15.91 0.59
CA TYR A 136 -2.89 14.71 0.12
C TYR A 136 -3.73 13.47 0.41
N ASN A 137 -3.83 12.57 -0.58
CA ASN A 137 -4.60 11.34 -0.52
C ASN A 137 -3.65 10.17 -0.81
N PHE A 138 -3.44 9.31 0.18
CA PHE A 138 -2.54 8.17 0.10
C PHE A 138 -3.28 6.93 -0.38
N PHE A 139 -2.60 6.18 -1.25
CA PHE A 139 -3.04 4.89 -1.77
C PHE A 139 -1.98 3.84 -1.48
N ASP A 140 -2.43 2.68 -1.01
CA ASP A 140 -1.59 1.52 -0.70
C ASP A 140 -1.20 0.67 -1.93
N GLY A 141 -1.59 1.11 -3.14
CA GLY A 141 -1.33 0.38 -4.39
C GLY A 141 -2.36 -0.71 -4.71
N THR A 142 -3.54 -0.70 -4.06
CA THR A 142 -4.65 -1.63 -4.40
C THR A 142 -5.63 -1.07 -5.44
N VAL A 143 -5.74 0.26 -5.54
CA VAL A 143 -6.67 0.97 -6.43
C VAL A 143 -5.87 1.93 -7.32
N PHE A 144 -6.16 1.95 -8.62
CA PHE A 144 -5.48 2.78 -9.62
C PHE A 144 -6.42 3.65 -10.45
N SER A 145 -7.71 3.61 -10.15
CA SER A 145 -8.71 4.48 -10.75
C SER A 145 -9.92 4.64 -9.84
N GLY A 146 -10.67 5.71 -10.02
CA GLY A 146 -11.86 5.98 -9.23
C GLY A 146 -12.49 7.32 -9.54
N ASN A 147 -13.36 7.75 -8.64
CA ASN A 147 -13.98 9.07 -8.68
C ASN A 147 -13.22 10.05 -7.78
N TRP A 148 -13.39 11.33 -8.06
CA TRP A 148 -12.93 12.40 -7.17
C TRP A 148 -13.97 13.51 -7.05
N ASP A 149 -13.91 14.25 -5.96
CA ASP A 149 -14.71 15.44 -5.72
C ASP A 149 -13.92 16.48 -4.90
N THR A 150 -14.46 17.69 -4.86
CA THR A 150 -13.87 18.83 -4.17
C THR A 150 -14.70 19.26 -2.95
N ASP A 151 -15.56 18.38 -2.42
CA ASP A 151 -16.56 18.76 -1.41
C ASP A 151 -15.95 19.30 -0.11
N ARG A 152 -14.68 18.94 0.18
CA ARG A 152 -13.93 19.48 1.32
C ARG A 152 -13.35 20.88 1.08
N PHE A 153 -13.30 21.34 -0.16
CA PHE A 153 -12.71 22.62 -0.56
C PHE A 153 -13.78 23.70 -0.68
N LEU A 154 -14.34 24.08 0.48
CA LEU A 154 -15.41 25.07 0.54
C LEU A 154 -14.85 26.49 0.65
N ASN A 155 -15.46 27.43 -0.07
CA ASN A 155 -15.26 28.84 0.19
C ASN A 155 -16.05 29.30 1.44
N PRO A 156 -15.89 30.56 1.91
CA PRO A 156 -16.63 31.06 3.09
C PRO A 156 -18.16 31.04 2.98
N LYS A 157 -18.71 30.84 1.77
CA LYS A 157 -20.16 30.68 1.53
C LYS A 157 -20.61 29.21 1.55
N GLY A 158 -19.71 28.27 1.83
CA GLY A 158 -20.01 26.84 1.83
C GLY A 158 -20.14 26.23 0.43
N ILE A 159 -19.61 26.90 -0.60
CA ILE A 159 -19.67 26.42 -1.99
C ILE A 159 -18.35 25.74 -2.33
N SER A 160 -18.43 24.52 -2.84
CA SER A 160 -17.29 23.77 -3.35
C SER A 160 -16.56 24.53 -4.46
N GLN A 161 -15.24 24.43 -4.49
CA GLN A 161 -14.38 25.14 -5.44
C GLN A 161 -13.88 24.17 -6.50
N GLY A 162 -13.88 24.62 -7.76
CA GLY A 162 -13.31 23.82 -8.86
C GLY A 162 -11.85 23.47 -8.62
N ILE A 163 -11.46 22.30 -9.10
CA ILE A 163 -10.08 21.83 -9.04
C ILE A 163 -9.16 22.77 -9.86
N SER A 164 -7.99 23.07 -9.30
CA SER A 164 -6.93 23.83 -9.96
C SER A 164 -5.84 22.92 -10.53
N HIS A 165 -5.52 21.84 -9.81
CA HIS A 165 -4.65 20.79 -10.29
C HIS A 165 -4.71 19.56 -9.40
N ALA A 166 -4.19 18.46 -9.94
CA ALA A 166 -3.82 17.29 -9.17
C ALA A 166 -2.35 16.92 -9.44
N THR A 167 -1.64 16.50 -8.40
CA THR A 167 -0.23 16.11 -8.45
C THR A 167 -0.07 14.67 -7.99
N LEU A 168 0.69 13.87 -8.73
CA LEU A 168 1.04 12.50 -8.41
C LEU A 168 2.47 12.44 -7.86
N TYR A 169 2.60 11.80 -6.70
CA TYR A 169 3.86 11.52 -6.02
C TYR A 169 4.04 10.01 -5.81
N THR A 170 5.29 9.57 -5.86
CA THR A 170 5.68 8.17 -5.64
C THR A 170 6.82 8.06 -4.64
N PRO A 171 7.06 6.89 -4.01
CA PRO A 171 8.24 6.68 -3.20
C PRO A 171 9.51 6.68 -4.06
N LYS A 172 10.56 7.39 -3.62
CA LYS A 172 11.84 7.56 -4.32
C LYS A 172 12.62 6.25 -4.51
N ASP A 173 12.60 5.38 -3.51
CA ASP A 173 13.40 4.15 -3.49
C ASP A 173 12.60 2.89 -3.90
N PHE A 174 11.57 3.05 -4.73
CA PHE A 174 10.80 1.88 -5.16
C PHE A 174 11.61 0.99 -6.11
N GLN A 175 12.29 -0.01 -5.55
CA GLN A 175 12.87 -1.12 -6.31
C GLN A 175 11.75 -2.13 -6.61
N PRO A 176 11.50 -2.50 -7.89
CA PRO A 176 10.62 -3.61 -8.20
C PRO A 176 11.11 -4.84 -7.43
N ILE A 177 10.27 -5.42 -6.58
CA ILE A 177 10.62 -6.68 -5.93
C ILE A 177 10.83 -7.68 -7.08
N PRO A 178 12.03 -8.26 -7.25
CA PRO A 178 12.24 -9.25 -8.28
C PRO A 178 11.24 -10.35 -8.02
N THR A 179 10.34 -10.57 -8.96
CA THR A 179 9.36 -11.67 -8.89
C THR A 179 10.21 -12.92 -8.62
N PRO A 180 9.97 -13.66 -7.53
CA PRO A 180 10.79 -14.82 -7.23
C PRO A 180 10.71 -15.72 -8.46
N ALA A 181 11.84 -15.81 -9.18
CA ALA A 181 11.94 -16.68 -10.32
C ALA A 181 11.52 -18.04 -9.82
N LEU A 182 10.36 -18.52 -10.29
CA LEU A 182 9.93 -19.90 -10.11
C LEU A 182 11.06 -20.74 -10.68
N LEU A 183 12.00 -21.12 -9.81
CA LEU A 183 13.23 -21.82 -10.14
C LEU A 183 12.83 -23.03 -10.99
N PRO A 184 13.15 -23.05 -12.30
CA PRO A 184 12.87 -24.20 -13.14
C PRO A 184 13.53 -25.48 -12.59
N GLY A 185 14.52 -25.32 -11.70
CA GLY A 185 15.18 -26.40 -10.97
C GLY A 185 14.29 -27.21 -10.01
N LEU A 186 13.19 -26.65 -9.48
CA LEU A 186 12.29 -27.40 -8.59
C LEU A 186 11.40 -28.39 -9.37
N ILE A 187 11.03 -28.05 -10.61
CA ILE A 187 10.34 -28.98 -11.53
C ILE A 187 11.31 -30.10 -11.97
N GLY A 188 12.59 -29.77 -12.17
CA GLY A 188 13.63 -30.75 -12.52
C GLY A 188 13.88 -31.80 -11.42
N MET A 189 13.90 -31.40 -10.16
CA MET A 189 14.11 -32.33 -9.03
C MET A 189 12.90 -33.26 -8.79
N GLY A 190 11.67 -32.80 -9.03
CA GLY A 190 10.48 -33.66 -8.98
C GLY A 190 10.46 -34.75 -10.05
N LEU A 191 10.91 -34.44 -11.27
CA LEU A 191 10.97 -35.41 -12.38
C LEU A 191 12.09 -36.46 -12.18
N ALA A 192 13.23 -36.08 -11.60
CA ALA A 192 14.31 -37.02 -11.31
C ALA A 192 13.94 -38.03 -10.21
N ALA A 193 13.21 -37.59 -9.18
CA ALA A 193 12.72 -38.47 -8.11
C ALA A 193 11.69 -39.49 -8.62
N MET A 194 10.84 -39.11 -9.58
CA MET A 194 9.86 -40.03 -10.19
C MET A 194 10.49 -41.06 -11.14
N ARG A 195 11.60 -40.73 -11.82
CA ARG A 195 12.32 -41.70 -12.66
C ARG A 195 13.04 -42.77 -11.82
N LYS A 196 13.59 -42.42 -10.66
CA LYS A 196 14.26 -43.39 -9.76
C LYS A 196 13.28 -44.38 -9.10
N LYS A 197 12.03 -43.97 -8.83
CA LYS A 197 11.00 -44.90 -8.30
C LYS A 197 10.54 -45.93 -9.33
N LYS A 198 10.55 -45.61 -10.64
CA LYS A 198 10.14 -46.57 -11.67
C LYS A 198 11.17 -47.67 -11.89
N GLN A 199 12.47 -47.35 -11.78
CA GLN A 199 13.55 -48.32 -11.91
C GLN A 199 13.71 -49.24 -10.68
N ALA A 200 13.30 -48.79 -9.49
CA ALA A 200 13.35 -49.62 -8.28
C ALA A 200 12.19 -50.63 -8.18
N ALA A 201 11.11 -50.44 -8.94
CA ALA A 201 9.95 -51.35 -8.94
C ALA A 201 10.06 -52.50 -9.97
N GLU A 202 11.03 -52.45 -10.88
CA GLU A 202 11.19 -53.42 -11.98
C GLU A 202 12.25 -54.52 -11.68
N VAL A 203 12.95 -54.43 -10.54
CA VAL A 203 14.06 -55.35 -10.16
C VAL A 203 13.63 -56.37 -9.10
N THR A 204 12.34 -56.58 -8.87
CA THR A 204 11.85 -57.54 -7.85
C THR A 204 10.74 -58.44 -8.40
N GLN A 205 10.98 -59.06 -9.54
CA GLN A 205 10.20 -60.22 -10.00
C GLN A 205 11.11 -61.22 -10.74
N GLU A 206 12.06 -61.82 -10.03
CA GLU A 206 12.55 -63.18 -10.33
C GLU A 206 13.06 -63.79 -9.02
N VAL A 207 12.21 -64.59 -8.35
CA VAL A 207 12.48 -65.94 -7.80
C VAL A 207 11.14 -66.62 -7.58
#